data_AF-A0A8S9TNU8-F1
#
_entry.id   AF-A0A8S9TNU8-F1
#
_cell.length_a   1.000
_cell.length_b   1.000
_cell.length_c   1.000
_cell.angle_alpha   90.00
_cell.angle_beta   90.00
_cell.angle_gamma   90.00
#
_symmetry.space_group_name_H-M   'P 1'
#
loop_
_entity.id
_entity.type
_entity.pdbx_description
1 polymer ?
#
loop_
_entity_poly.entity_id
_entity_poly.type
_entity_poly.pdbx_seq_one_letter_code
_entity_poly.pdbx_strand_id
1 'polypeptide(L)'
;MIKKRDLDEWARQEKAVQAGFLTLIKRAKKKPAAGGKEEGKEPASARDGEEQEAEDEKEEDEDEGYDEDDDDDDEEEEDTCPSECDLTLYEKVLVLREKRADVDEVMEELNKAIEELRKAEERQTAKQRAIDKALAATEQDTQQFQSEKQSRFNQTGHYLFKLLAASCSAFSALSERIESLQVENKKLRQQFRDLHKQQNVLAKEKRQQQEVIARAQDRGEHLMRLKFGQLVNLEVLDRACDASSVDELQTRVKLREVEGERSLRICIPKSISLEKKTQSRADTKNEIN
;
A
#
# COMPACT_ATOMS: atom_id res chain seq x y z
N MET A 1 18.69 8.57 -8.13
CA MET A 1 17.69 9.47 -8.74
C MET A 1 17.66 9.19 -10.23
N ILE A 2 16.57 8.61 -10.73
CA ILE A 2 16.39 8.36 -12.18
C ILE A 2 16.17 9.72 -12.82
N LYS A 3 16.94 10.04 -13.88
CA LYS A 3 16.86 11.38 -14.50
C LYS A 3 15.56 11.45 -15.30
N LYS A 4 14.94 12.62 -15.36
CA LYS A 4 13.69 12.84 -16.13
C LYS A 4 13.79 12.35 -17.59
N ARG A 5 14.98 12.43 -18.19
CA ARG A 5 15.27 11.87 -19.52
C ARG A 5 15.09 10.35 -19.59
N ASP A 6 15.53 9.62 -18.57
CA ASP A 6 15.46 8.16 -18.55
C ASP A 6 13.99 7.69 -18.47
N LEU A 7 13.16 8.42 -17.70
CA LEU A 7 11.71 8.21 -17.62
C LEU A 7 11.00 8.48 -18.96
N ASP A 8 11.37 9.56 -19.65
CA ASP A 8 10.82 9.89 -20.97
C ASP A 8 11.25 8.88 -22.04
N GLU A 9 12.47 8.35 -21.95
CA GLU A 9 12.97 7.28 -22.83
C GLU A 9 12.23 5.97 -22.59
N TRP A 10 12.00 5.58 -21.34
CA TRP A 10 11.23 4.38 -21.00
C TRP A 10 9.76 4.50 -21.46
N ALA A 11 9.13 5.66 -21.27
CA ALA A 11 7.77 5.90 -21.75
C ALA A 11 7.65 5.80 -23.28
N ARG A 12 8.68 6.25 -24.02
CA ARG A 12 8.74 6.08 -25.49
C ARG A 12 8.92 4.63 -25.89
N GLN A 13 9.78 3.89 -25.21
CA GLN A 13 10.00 2.46 -25.48
C GLN A 13 8.73 1.64 -25.20
N GLU A 14 8.07 1.91 -24.07
CA GLU A 14 6.80 1.26 -23.71
C GLU A 14 5.72 1.52 -24.77
N LYS A 15 5.57 2.77 -25.20
CA LYS A 15 4.60 3.15 -26.24
C LYS A 15 4.91 2.48 -27.59
N ALA A 16 6.18 2.31 -27.94
CA ALA A 16 6.60 1.60 -29.16
C ALA A 16 6.28 0.10 -29.09
N VAL A 17 6.51 -0.54 -27.94
CA VAL A 17 6.18 -1.96 -27.71
C VAL A 17 4.67 -2.18 -27.76
N GLN A 18 3.89 -1.32 -27.10
CA GLN A 18 2.42 -1.39 -27.13
C GLN A 18 1.87 -1.20 -28.55
N ALA A 19 2.44 -0.28 -29.34
CA ALA A 19 2.08 -0.10 -30.74
C ALA A 19 2.41 -1.35 -31.59
N GLY A 20 3.59 -1.94 -31.39
CA GLY A 20 3.99 -3.18 -32.06
C GLY A 20 3.03 -4.34 -31.74
N PHE A 21 2.67 -4.49 -30.48
CA PHE A 21 1.73 -5.52 -30.01
C PHE A 21 0.34 -5.37 -30.63
N LEU A 22 -0.23 -4.16 -30.64
CA LEU A 22 -1.52 -3.89 -31.29
C LEU A 22 -1.48 -4.14 -32.80
N THR A 23 -0.32 -3.92 -33.44
CA THR A 23 -0.15 -4.18 -34.88
C THR A 23 -0.08 -5.67 -35.18
N LEU A 24 0.55 -6.47 -34.31
CA LEU A 24 0.57 -7.93 -34.43
C LEU A 24 -0.82 -8.53 -34.20
N ILE A 25 -1.56 -8.05 -33.21
CA ILE A 25 -2.94 -8.50 -32.95
C ILE A 25 -3.86 -8.17 -34.15
N LYS A 26 -3.75 -6.97 -34.72
CA LYS A 26 -4.54 -6.58 -35.90
C LYS A 26 -4.17 -7.37 -37.16
N ARG A 27 -2.91 -7.79 -37.30
CA ARG A 27 -2.46 -8.68 -38.38
C ARG A 27 -2.96 -10.11 -38.20
N ALA A 28 -3.04 -10.62 -36.97
CA ALA A 28 -3.56 -11.95 -36.68
C ALA A 28 -5.07 -12.09 -36.97
N LYS A 29 -5.84 -10.99 -36.89
CA LYS A 29 -7.26 -10.98 -37.28
C LYS A 29 -7.53 -10.79 -38.78
N LYS A 30 -6.49 -10.57 -39.61
CA LYS A 30 -6.65 -10.37 -41.06
C LYS A 30 -6.04 -11.54 -41.83
N LYS A 31 -6.80 -12.64 -41.96
CA LYS A 31 -6.62 -13.58 -43.08
C LYS A 31 -6.96 -12.87 -44.41
N PRO A 32 -6.39 -13.29 -45.56
CA PRO A 32 -6.50 -12.56 -46.82
C PRO A 32 -7.87 -12.81 -47.45
N ALA A 33 -8.81 -11.89 -47.22
CA ALA A 33 -9.99 -11.77 -48.07
C ALA A 33 -9.73 -10.65 -49.09
N ALA A 34 -9.80 -11.03 -50.36
CA ALA A 34 -9.77 -10.13 -51.50
C ALA A 34 -11.00 -9.21 -51.49
N GLY A 35 -10.78 -7.96 -51.91
CA GLY A 35 -11.81 -7.07 -52.45
C GLY A 35 -12.68 -6.31 -51.45
N GLY A 36 -12.85 -5.01 -51.72
CA GLY A 36 -13.93 -4.19 -51.15
C GLY A 36 -13.46 -2.98 -50.34
N LYS A 37 -13.57 -1.79 -50.94
CA LYS A 37 -13.57 -0.50 -50.25
C LYS A 37 -14.85 -0.41 -49.40
N GLU A 38 -14.77 0.13 -48.18
CA GLU A 38 -15.68 1.18 -47.71
C GLU A 38 -15.29 1.76 -46.35
N GLU A 39 -15.71 3.01 -46.15
CA GLU A 39 -15.41 3.90 -45.04
C GLU A 39 -16.29 3.64 -43.80
N GLY A 40 -15.70 3.89 -42.63
CA GLY A 40 -16.33 4.50 -41.46
C GLY A 40 -17.60 3.92 -40.84
N LYS A 41 -17.50 3.43 -39.58
CA LYS A 41 -18.28 3.92 -38.41
C LYS A 41 -17.98 3.10 -37.15
N GLU A 42 -17.81 3.81 -36.03
CA GLU A 42 -18.03 3.25 -34.67
C GLU A 42 -19.50 2.84 -34.50
N PRO A 43 -19.81 1.90 -33.58
CA PRO A 43 -20.35 2.39 -32.31
C PRO A 43 -19.99 1.56 -31.06
N ALA A 44 -20.34 2.16 -29.94
CA ALA A 44 -20.18 1.71 -28.56
C ALA A 44 -21.31 0.78 -28.06
N SER A 45 -21.01 0.15 -26.91
CA SER A 45 -21.90 -0.35 -25.83
C SER A 45 -22.95 -1.43 -26.14
N ALA A 46 -22.89 -2.56 -25.43
CA ALA A 46 -23.76 -2.88 -24.29
C ALA A 46 -23.51 -4.33 -23.79
N ARG A 47 -23.77 -4.54 -22.50
CA ARG A 47 -23.80 -5.81 -21.77
C ARG A 47 -25.08 -6.60 -22.07
N ASP A 48 -24.99 -7.92 -22.11
CA ASP A 48 -25.83 -8.96 -21.46
C ASP A 48 -25.33 -10.31 -22.01
N GLY A 49 -25.08 -11.37 -21.23
CA GLY A 49 -25.98 -12.01 -20.27
C GLY A 49 -26.55 -13.27 -20.93
N GLU A 50 -25.90 -14.43 -20.66
CA GLU A 50 -26.38 -15.83 -20.53
C GLU A 50 -27.58 -16.30 -21.43
N GLU A 51 -27.58 -17.44 -22.11
CA GLU A 51 -27.75 -18.83 -21.63
C GLU A 51 -27.65 -19.73 -22.89
N GLN A 52 -26.80 -20.76 -22.93
CA GLN A 52 -27.17 -22.18 -22.76
C GLN A 52 -28.17 -22.73 -23.82
N GLU A 53 -27.63 -23.30 -24.91
CA GLU A 53 -28.36 -24.25 -25.78
C GLU A 53 -27.38 -25.41 -26.06
N ALA A 54 -27.51 -26.53 -25.34
CA ALA A 54 -28.41 -27.65 -25.61
C ALA A 54 -27.94 -28.44 -26.85
N GLU A 55 -27.16 -29.48 -26.56
CA GLU A 55 -26.76 -30.56 -27.45
C GLU A 55 -28.01 -31.23 -28.04
N ASP A 56 -28.04 -31.38 -29.37
CA ASP A 56 -28.96 -32.29 -30.04
C ASP A 56 -28.12 -33.16 -31.00
N GLU A 57 -27.55 -34.22 -30.43
CA GLU A 57 -27.00 -35.35 -31.18
C GLU A 57 -28.16 -36.21 -31.66
N LYS A 58 -28.38 -36.25 -32.98
CA LYS A 58 -29.15 -37.29 -33.63
C LYS A 58 -28.24 -38.02 -34.61
N GLU A 59 -27.70 -39.15 -34.15
CA GLU A 59 -27.20 -40.20 -35.03
C GLU A 59 -28.34 -41.17 -35.29
N GLU A 60 -28.76 -41.25 -36.55
CA GLU A 60 -29.60 -42.32 -37.06
C GLU A 60 -28.67 -43.22 -37.90
N ASP A 61 -28.28 -44.34 -37.29
CA ASP A 61 -27.45 -45.40 -37.86
C ASP A 61 -28.44 -46.48 -38.34
N GLU A 62 -28.79 -46.47 -39.64
CA GLU A 62 -29.57 -47.52 -40.28
C GLU A 62 -28.61 -48.45 -41.04
N ASP A 63 -28.10 -49.44 -40.32
CA ASP A 63 -27.40 -50.62 -40.84
C ASP A 63 -28.44 -51.65 -41.29
N GLU A 64 -28.81 -51.63 -42.58
CA GLU A 64 -29.57 -52.71 -43.21
C GLU A 64 -28.62 -53.66 -43.95
N GLY A 65 -28.28 -54.75 -43.26
CA GLY A 65 -27.49 -55.85 -43.78
C GLY A 65 -28.30 -56.80 -44.68
N TYR A 66 -27.68 -57.12 -45.82
CA TYR A 66 -27.67 -58.38 -46.59
C TYR A 66 -29.00 -59.11 -46.89
N ASP A 67 -29.26 -59.40 -48.17
CA ASP A 67 -29.11 -60.78 -48.65
C ASP A 67 -28.95 -60.84 -50.19
N GLU A 68 -28.05 -61.73 -50.62
CA GLU A 68 -27.76 -62.10 -52.00
C GLU A 68 -28.92 -62.92 -52.57
N ASP A 69 -29.48 -62.51 -53.71
CA ASP A 69 -30.15 -63.43 -54.63
C ASP A 69 -29.59 -63.14 -56.03
N ASP A 70 -28.43 -63.72 -56.28
CA ASP A 70 -27.84 -63.91 -57.60
C ASP A 70 -28.35 -65.26 -58.13
N ASP A 71 -29.64 -65.29 -58.49
CA ASP A 71 -30.24 -66.40 -59.26
C ASP A 71 -29.83 -66.23 -60.72
N ASP A 72 -28.59 -66.62 -61.00
CA ASP A 72 -28.01 -66.77 -62.33
C ASP A 72 -28.57 -68.06 -62.97
N ASP A 73 -29.85 -68.03 -63.38
CA ASP A 73 -30.46 -69.08 -64.20
C ASP A 73 -30.13 -68.79 -65.67
N ASP A 74 -28.87 -69.01 -66.02
CA ASP A 74 -28.34 -68.95 -67.38
C ASP A 74 -28.76 -70.25 -68.13
N GLU A 75 -30.08 -70.43 -68.32
CA GLU A 75 -30.57 -71.29 -69.39
C GLU A 75 -30.19 -70.60 -70.70
N GLU A 76 -29.04 -70.98 -71.27
CA GLU A 76 -28.61 -70.62 -72.62
C GLU A 76 -29.66 -71.08 -73.64
N GLU A 77 -30.75 -70.32 -73.79
CA GLU A 77 -31.69 -70.44 -74.89
C GLU A 77 -30.90 -70.14 -76.17
N GLU A 78 -30.58 -71.20 -76.91
CA GLU A 78 -29.93 -71.11 -78.21
C GLU A 78 -30.77 -70.19 -79.10
N ASP A 79 -30.30 -68.94 -79.28
CA ASP A 79 -30.99 -67.83 -79.94
C ASP A 79 -31.28 -68.28 -81.38
N THR A 80 -32.42 -68.93 -81.57
CA THR A 80 -32.83 -69.55 -82.81
C THR A 80 -33.67 -68.52 -83.56
N CYS A 81 -33.17 -68.08 -84.71
CA CYS A 81 -33.85 -67.09 -85.55
C CYS A 81 -35.32 -67.50 -85.82
N PRO A 82 -36.32 -66.69 -85.43
CA PRO A 82 -37.73 -67.00 -85.65
C PRO A 82 -38.04 -67.18 -87.14
N SER A 83 -38.96 -68.11 -87.47
CA SER A 83 -39.19 -68.61 -88.84
C SER A 83 -39.70 -67.59 -89.87
N GLU A 84 -40.02 -66.35 -89.48
CA GLU A 84 -40.38 -65.24 -90.38
C GLU A 84 -39.55 -63.96 -90.15
N CYS A 85 -38.37 -64.07 -89.54
CA CYS A 85 -37.48 -62.94 -89.31
C CYS A 85 -36.47 -62.76 -90.46
N ASP A 86 -36.19 -61.51 -90.85
CA ASP A 86 -35.09 -61.19 -91.75
C ASP A 86 -33.75 -61.48 -91.04
N LEU A 87 -32.96 -62.40 -91.59
CA LEU A 87 -31.67 -62.83 -91.04
C LEU A 87 -30.74 -61.65 -90.74
N THR A 88 -30.76 -60.60 -91.56
CA THR A 88 -29.91 -59.42 -91.35
C THR A 88 -30.36 -58.54 -90.18
N LEU A 89 -31.66 -58.56 -89.85
CA LEU A 89 -32.20 -57.89 -88.68
C LEU A 89 -31.84 -58.66 -87.42
N TYR A 90 -31.91 -60.00 -87.48
CA TYR A 90 -31.58 -60.89 -86.39
C TYR A 90 -30.11 -60.76 -85.94
N GLU A 91 -29.15 -60.82 -86.88
CA GLU A 91 -27.73 -60.62 -86.58
C GLU A 91 -27.44 -59.24 -85.95
N LYS A 92 -28.13 -58.19 -86.39
CA LYS A 92 -28.00 -56.85 -85.79
C LYS A 92 -28.52 -56.81 -84.36
N VAL A 93 -29.60 -57.53 -84.06
CA VAL A 93 -30.15 -57.61 -82.70
C VAL A 93 -29.18 -58.33 -81.77
N LEU A 94 -28.55 -59.42 -82.22
CA LEU A 94 -27.54 -60.15 -81.43
C LEU A 94 -26.33 -59.26 -81.10
N VAL A 95 -25.80 -58.53 -82.08
CA VAL A 95 -24.70 -57.57 -81.86
C VAL A 95 -25.12 -56.44 -80.90
N LEU A 96 -26.38 -56.00 -80.93
CA LEU A 96 -26.88 -55.01 -79.97
C LEU A 96 -27.04 -55.59 -78.56
N ARG A 97 -27.35 -56.89 -78.42
CA ARG A 97 -27.42 -57.59 -77.14
C ARG A 97 -26.02 -57.76 -76.53
N GLU A 98 -25.04 -58.20 -77.32
CA GLU A 98 -23.62 -58.31 -76.89
C GLU A 98 -23.10 -56.95 -76.42
N LYS A 99 -23.29 -55.89 -77.24
CA LYS A 99 -22.92 -54.53 -76.83
C LYS A 99 -23.63 -54.02 -75.59
N ARG A 100 -24.86 -54.48 -75.34
CA ARG A 100 -25.59 -54.13 -74.12
C ARG A 100 -24.97 -54.83 -72.92
N ALA A 101 -24.67 -56.12 -73.04
CA ALA A 101 -23.97 -56.87 -72.00
C ALA A 101 -22.61 -56.26 -71.64
N ASP A 102 -21.80 -55.90 -72.66
CA ASP A 102 -20.52 -55.20 -72.44
C ASP A 102 -20.70 -53.87 -71.68
N VAL A 103 -21.78 -53.13 -71.98
CA VAL A 103 -22.09 -51.86 -71.30
C VAL A 103 -22.55 -52.12 -69.87
N ASP A 104 -23.37 -53.14 -69.64
CA ASP A 104 -23.89 -53.50 -68.32
C ASP A 104 -22.73 -53.95 -67.39
N GLU A 105 -21.78 -54.77 -67.87
CA GLU A 105 -20.56 -55.16 -67.14
C GLU A 105 -19.74 -53.93 -66.72
N VAL A 106 -19.47 -53.00 -67.65
CA VAL A 106 -18.74 -51.76 -67.36
C VAL A 106 -19.51 -50.87 -66.37
N MET A 107 -20.84 -50.82 -66.47
CA MET A 107 -21.68 -50.05 -65.54
C MET A 107 -21.59 -50.62 -64.12
N GLU A 108 -21.58 -51.95 -63.95
CA GLU A 108 -21.40 -52.59 -62.66
C GLU A 108 -20.02 -52.32 -62.05
N GLU A 109 -18.95 -52.40 -62.86
CA GLU A 109 -17.59 -52.06 -62.41
C GLU A 109 -17.50 -50.59 -61.95
N LEU A 110 -18.11 -49.66 -62.70
CA LEU A 110 -18.17 -48.26 -62.33
C LEU A 110 -18.95 -48.05 -61.03
N ASN A 111 -20.07 -48.77 -60.84
CA ASN A 111 -20.84 -48.70 -59.61
C ASN A 111 -20.05 -49.21 -58.40
N LYS A 112 -19.35 -50.35 -58.54
CA LYS A 112 -18.44 -50.88 -57.50
C LYS A 112 -17.35 -49.85 -57.15
N ALA A 113 -16.73 -49.22 -58.15
CA ALA A 113 -15.74 -48.17 -57.93
C ALA A 113 -16.32 -46.92 -57.23
N ILE A 114 -17.56 -46.52 -57.56
CA ILE A 114 -18.26 -45.41 -56.90
C ILE A 114 -18.49 -45.73 -55.42
N GLU A 115 -18.94 -46.94 -55.08
CA GLU A 115 -19.17 -47.36 -53.70
C GLU A 115 -17.86 -47.42 -52.89
N GLU A 116 -16.78 -47.94 -53.48
CA GLU A 116 -15.46 -47.92 -52.85
C GLU A 116 -14.98 -46.49 -52.56
N LEU A 117 -15.17 -45.57 -53.51
CA LEU A 117 -14.82 -44.16 -53.33
C LEU A 117 -15.67 -43.49 -52.25
N ARG A 118 -16.97 -43.78 -52.16
CA ARG A 118 -17.85 -43.28 -51.09
C ARG A 118 -17.41 -43.76 -49.72
N LYS A 119 -17.14 -45.07 -49.57
CA LYS A 119 -16.60 -45.65 -48.31
C LYS A 119 -15.25 -45.04 -47.96
N ALA A 120 -14.39 -44.74 -48.94
CA ALA A 120 -13.14 -44.05 -48.71
C ALA A 120 -13.35 -42.59 -48.24
N GLU A 121 -14.28 -41.85 -48.85
CA GLU A 121 -14.64 -40.49 -48.48
C GLU A 121 -15.14 -40.40 -47.03
N GLU A 122 -16.05 -41.29 -46.63
CA GLU A 122 -16.56 -41.37 -45.25
C GLU A 122 -15.44 -41.62 -44.24
N ARG A 123 -14.55 -42.59 -44.53
CA ARG A 123 -13.38 -42.88 -43.69
C ARG A 123 -12.46 -41.67 -43.54
N GLN A 124 -12.22 -40.92 -44.62
CA GLN A 124 -11.36 -39.73 -44.55
C GLN A 124 -12.06 -38.57 -43.84
N THR A 125 -13.36 -38.40 -44.01
CA THR A 125 -14.15 -37.42 -43.28
C THR A 125 -14.14 -37.70 -41.78
N ALA A 126 -14.30 -38.97 -41.37
CA ALA A 126 -14.19 -39.39 -39.98
C ALA A 126 -12.79 -39.11 -39.39
N LYS A 127 -11.72 -39.42 -40.13
CA LYS A 127 -10.35 -39.08 -39.70
C LYS A 127 -10.12 -37.58 -39.59
N GLN A 128 -10.64 -36.80 -40.54
CA GLN A 128 -10.54 -35.34 -40.50
C GLN A 128 -11.21 -34.78 -39.24
N ARG A 129 -12.44 -35.20 -38.95
CA ARG A 129 -13.16 -34.82 -37.71
C ARG A 129 -12.38 -35.20 -36.45
N ALA A 130 -11.79 -36.40 -36.41
CA ALA A 130 -11.00 -36.85 -35.27
C ALA A 130 -9.73 -35.99 -35.08
N ILE A 131 -9.04 -35.64 -36.17
CA ILE A 131 -7.87 -34.75 -36.15
C ILE A 131 -8.27 -33.35 -35.68
N ASP A 132 -9.36 -32.80 -36.20
CA ASP A 132 -9.84 -31.46 -35.82
C ASP A 132 -10.20 -31.39 -34.33
N LYS A 133 -10.82 -32.44 -33.79
CA LYS A 133 -11.09 -32.55 -32.34
C LYS A 133 -9.80 -32.60 -31.52
N ALA A 134 -8.81 -33.39 -31.95
CA ALA A 134 -7.51 -33.48 -31.27
C ALA A 134 -6.73 -32.16 -31.34
N LEU A 135 -6.80 -31.45 -32.48
CA LEU A 135 -6.21 -30.14 -32.67
C LEU A 135 -6.84 -29.12 -31.70
N ALA A 136 -8.17 -29.04 -31.66
CA ALA A 136 -8.89 -28.12 -30.77
C ALA A 136 -8.57 -28.37 -29.28
N ALA A 137 -8.50 -29.64 -28.87
CA ALA A 137 -8.09 -30.01 -27.51
C ALA A 137 -6.66 -29.54 -27.20
N THR A 138 -5.71 -29.78 -28.12
CA THR A 138 -4.31 -29.37 -27.95
C THR A 138 -4.16 -27.84 -27.91
N GLU A 139 -4.95 -27.12 -28.71
CA GLU A 139 -5.00 -25.66 -28.69
C GLU A 139 -5.52 -25.13 -27.36
N GLN A 140 -6.58 -25.74 -26.82
CA GLN A 140 -7.13 -25.39 -25.50
C GLN A 140 -6.11 -25.63 -24.39
N ASP A 141 -5.44 -26.79 -24.37
CA ASP A 141 -4.40 -27.13 -23.39
C ASP A 141 -3.24 -26.13 -23.46
N THR A 142 -2.84 -25.75 -24.67
CA THR A 142 -1.79 -24.75 -24.88
C THR A 142 -2.21 -23.39 -24.32
N GLN A 143 -3.45 -22.95 -24.55
CA GLN A 143 -3.97 -21.69 -24.00
C GLN A 143 -4.02 -21.72 -22.46
N GLN A 144 -4.49 -22.82 -21.88
CA GLN A 144 -4.51 -23.00 -20.43
C GLN A 144 -3.10 -22.91 -19.84
N PHE A 145 -2.14 -23.63 -20.44
CA PHE A 145 -0.74 -23.60 -20.00
C PHE A 145 -0.14 -22.18 -20.08
N GLN A 146 -0.41 -21.43 -21.15
CA GLN A 146 0.05 -20.05 -21.27
C GLN A 146 -0.58 -19.14 -20.21
N SER A 147 -1.87 -19.31 -19.92
CA SER A 147 -2.57 -18.53 -18.90
C SER A 147 -2.02 -18.80 -17.50
N GLU A 148 -1.73 -20.07 -17.17
CA GLU A 148 -1.13 -20.43 -15.89
C GLU A 148 0.30 -19.87 -15.79
N LYS A 149 1.10 -20.00 -16.85
CA LYS A 149 2.45 -19.42 -16.88
C LYS A 149 2.43 -17.91 -16.62
N GLN A 150 1.51 -17.18 -17.24
CA GLN A 150 1.38 -15.74 -17.01
C GLN A 150 0.93 -15.43 -15.57
N SER A 151 -0.02 -16.20 -15.03
CA SER A 151 -0.48 -16.06 -13.64
C SER A 151 0.66 -16.27 -12.65
N ARG A 152 1.43 -17.36 -12.80
CA ARG A 152 2.60 -17.68 -11.95
C ARG A 152 3.70 -16.62 -12.06
N PHE A 153 3.97 -16.13 -13.27
CA PHE A 153 4.94 -15.06 -13.49
C PHE A 153 4.52 -13.76 -12.80
N ASN A 154 3.27 -13.34 -12.97
CA ASN A 154 2.73 -12.15 -12.34
C ASN A 154 2.74 -12.26 -10.81
N GLN A 155 2.37 -13.44 -10.27
CA GLN A 155 2.41 -13.70 -8.84
C GLN A 155 3.83 -13.59 -8.29
N THR A 156 4.81 -14.19 -8.97
CA THR A 156 6.23 -14.09 -8.60
C THR A 156 6.73 -12.65 -8.69
N GLY A 157 6.37 -11.93 -9.75
CA GLY A 157 6.68 -10.51 -9.92
C GLY A 157 6.13 -9.65 -8.78
N HIS A 158 4.90 -9.93 -8.34
CA HIS A 158 4.29 -9.24 -7.21
C HIS A 158 5.01 -9.52 -5.88
N TYR A 159 5.43 -10.76 -5.62
CA TYR A 159 6.23 -11.08 -4.42
C TYR A 159 7.60 -10.40 -4.44
N LEU A 160 8.29 -10.40 -5.60
CA LEU A 160 9.56 -9.69 -5.77
C LEU A 160 9.40 -8.19 -5.55
N PHE A 161 8.34 -7.59 -6.11
CA PHE A 161 8.06 -6.17 -5.91
C PHE A 161 7.81 -5.85 -4.44
N LYS A 162 7.02 -6.68 -3.73
CA LYS A 162 6.80 -6.52 -2.28
C LYS A 162 8.10 -6.62 -1.49
N LEU A 163 8.94 -7.62 -1.78
CA LEU A 163 10.22 -7.79 -1.09
C LEU A 163 11.16 -6.61 -1.34
N LEU A 164 11.22 -6.13 -2.58
CA LEU A 164 12.01 -4.96 -2.94
C LEU A 164 11.49 -3.71 -2.24
N ALA A 165 10.18 -3.47 -2.23
CA ALA A 165 9.57 -2.33 -1.57
C ALA A 165 9.85 -2.32 -0.05
N ALA A 166 9.71 -3.47 0.62
CA ALA A 166 10.04 -3.63 2.04
C ALA A 166 11.54 -3.39 2.31
N SER A 167 12.41 -3.86 1.42
CA SER A 167 13.85 -3.63 1.53
C SER A 167 14.15 -2.13 1.40
N CYS A 168 13.62 -1.48 0.36
CA CYS A 168 13.79 -0.05 0.13
C CYS A 168 13.32 0.79 1.31
N SER A 169 12.15 0.49 1.89
CA SER A 169 11.64 1.23 3.05
C SER A 169 12.52 1.04 4.29
N ALA A 170 13.00 -0.18 4.54
CA ALA A 170 13.94 -0.45 5.63
C ALA A 170 15.26 0.30 5.44
N PHE A 171 15.82 0.30 4.22
CA PHE A 171 17.04 1.06 3.91
C PHE A 171 16.84 2.56 4.11
N SER A 172 15.74 3.14 3.61
CA SER A 172 15.42 4.56 3.83
C SER A 172 15.35 4.90 5.32
N ALA A 173 14.63 4.11 6.12
CA ALA A 173 14.51 4.34 7.56
C ALA A 173 15.87 4.24 8.29
N LEU A 174 16.71 3.27 7.91
CA LEU A 174 18.07 3.12 8.44
C LEU A 174 18.95 4.31 8.07
N SER A 175 18.93 4.75 6.80
CA SER A 175 19.67 5.92 6.34
C SER A 175 19.28 7.18 7.09
N GLU A 176 17.98 7.46 7.22
CA GLU A 176 17.48 8.61 7.98
C GLU A 176 17.92 8.56 9.45
N ARG A 177 17.89 7.37 10.07
CA ARG A 177 18.33 7.21 11.46
C ARG A 177 19.83 7.41 11.61
N ILE A 178 20.64 6.93 10.67
CA ILE A 178 22.09 7.14 10.67
C ILE A 178 22.41 8.63 10.56
N GLU A 179 21.73 9.36 9.66
CA GLU A 179 21.92 10.80 9.51
C GLU A 179 21.54 11.58 10.78
N SER A 180 20.38 11.26 11.38
CA SER A 180 19.95 11.82 12.67
C SER A 180 20.99 11.58 13.77
N LEU A 181 21.49 10.34 13.90
CA LEU A 181 22.51 10.00 14.88
C LEU A 181 23.83 10.72 14.63
N GLN A 182 24.24 10.91 13.38
CA GLN A 182 25.44 11.68 13.04
C GLN A 182 25.32 13.14 13.47
N VAL A 183 24.16 13.76 13.23
CA VAL A 183 23.87 15.14 13.66
C VAL A 183 23.87 15.25 15.19
N GLU A 184 23.19 14.33 15.87
CA GLU A 184 23.16 14.28 17.34
C GLU A 184 24.57 14.08 17.92
N ASN A 185 25.38 13.18 17.37
CA ASN A 185 26.74 12.94 17.83
C ASN A 185 27.63 14.18 17.63
N LYS A 186 27.49 14.88 16.50
CA LYS A 186 28.18 16.15 16.24
C LYS A 186 27.78 17.22 17.26
N LYS A 187 26.49 17.33 17.57
CA LYS A 187 25.95 18.26 18.57
C LYS A 187 26.49 17.95 19.97
N LEU A 188 26.46 16.69 20.40
CA LEU A 188 26.98 16.26 21.70
C LEU A 188 28.49 16.53 21.83
N ARG A 189 29.27 16.24 20.79
CA ARG A 189 30.71 16.58 20.76
C ARG A 189 30.95 18.07 20.88
N GLN A 190 30.12 18.90 20.27
CA GLN A 190 30.21 20.35 20.40
C GLN A 190 29.87 20.79 21.82
N GLN A 191 28.76 20.31 22.39
CA GLN A 191 28.37 20.61 23.77
C GLN A 191 29.44 20.20 24.78
N PHE A 192 30.06 19.03 24.61
CA PHE A 192 31.16 18.58 25.47
C PHE A 192 32.37 19.54 25.40
N ARG A 193 32.74 20.01 24.21
CA ARG A 193 33.80 21.01 24.04
C ARG A 193 33.47 22.33 24.74
N ASP A 194 32.23 22.79 24.62
CA ASP A 194 31.81 24.07 25.19
C ASP A 194 31.70 24.00 26.72
N LEU A 195 31.16 22.90 27.25
CA LEU A 195 31.16 22.63 28.70
C LEU A 195 32.57 22.55 29.27
N HIS A 196 33.51 21.93 28.57
CA HIS A 196 34.91 21.86 29.02
C HIS A 196 35.58 23.25 29.04
N LYS A 197 35.25 24.11 28.07
CA LYS A 197 35.70 25.52 28.10
C LYS A 197 35.10 26.27 29.29
N GLN A 198 33.80 26.13 29.52
CA GLN A 198 33.10 26.77 30.64
C GLN A 198 33.66 26.31 31.99
N GLN A 199 33.89 25.01 32.18
CA GLN A 199 34.51 24.46 33.38
C GLN A 199 35.87 25.11 33.65
N ASN A 200 36.71 25.25 32.61
CA ASN A 200 38.02 25.87 32.75
C ASN A 200 37.94 27.36 33.12
N VAL A 201 36.95 28.10 32.58
CA VAL A 201 36.72 29.51 32.93
C VAL A 201 36.26 29.63 34.38
N LEU A 202 35.21 28.89 34.76
CA LEU A 202 34.68 28.89 36.12
C LEU A 202 35.71 28.46 37.15
N ALA A 203 36.60 27.51 36.82
CA ALA A 203 37.69 27.10 37.69
C ALA A 203 38.69 28.25 37.94
N LYS A 204 39.01 29.04 36.91
CA LYS A 204 39.86 30.24 37.06
C LYS A 204 39.18 31.33 37.87
N GLU A 205 37.91 31.62 37.59
CA GLU A 205 37.12 32.61 38.32
C GLU A 205 36.97 32.24 39.79
N LYS A 206 36.68 30.96 40.09
CA LYS A 206 36.63 30.44 41.46
C LYS A 206 37.95 30.67 42.19
N ARG A 207 39.09 30.39 41.53
CA ARG A 207 40.43 30.63 42.11
C ARG A 207 40.65 32.12 42.38
N GLN A 208 40.31 33.00 41.44
CA GLN A 208 40.44 34.44 41.61
C GLN A 208 39.57 34.95 42.77
N GLN A 209 38.33 34.50 42.86
CA GLN A 209 37.44 34.86 43.97
C GLN A 209 37.98 34.35 45.32
N GLN A 210 38.52 33.13 45.37
CA GLN A 210 39.19 32.61 46.58
C GLN A 210 40.40 33.48 46.99
N GLU A 211 41.21 33.93 46.02
CA GLU A 211 42.33 34.85 46.29
C GLU A 211 41.84 36.22 46.79
N VAL A 212 40.74 36.76 46.26
CA VAL A 212 40.13 38.01 46.73
C VAL A 212 39.57 37.87 48.14
N ILE A 213 38.88 36.76 48.44
CA ILE A 213 38.36 36.46 49.79
C ILE A 213 39.52 36.35 50.78
N ALA A 214 40.58 35.61 50.45
CA ALA A 214 41.76 35.49 51.31
C ALA A 214 42.39 36.86 51.58
N ARG A 215 42.59 37.70 50.54
CA ARG A 215 43.10 39.06 50.72
C ARG A 215 42.18 39.96 51.55
N ALA A 216 40.87 39.74 51.51
CA ALA A 216 39.92 40.49 52.35
C ALA A 216 39.97 40.01 53.80
N GLN A 217 40.07 38.69 54.02
CA GLN A 217 40.25 38.07 55.34
C GLN A 217 41.55 38.54 55.99
N ASP A 218 42.69 38.45 55.31
CA ASP A 218 43.99 38.91 55.81
C ASP A 218 43.96 40.39 56.23
N ARG A 219 43.36 41.25 55.40
CA ARG A 219 43.20 42.68 55.73
C ARG A 219 42.30 42.89 56.95
N GLY A 220 41.20 42.15 57.04
CA GLY A 220 40.29 42.18 58.20
C GLY A 220 41.00 41.75 59.48
N GLU A 221 41.72 40.63 59.43
CA GLU A 221 42.53 40.13 60.54
C GLU A 221 43.61 41.12 60.97
N HIS A 222 44.35 41.67 60.00
CA HIS A 222 45.39 42.66 60.28
C HIS A 222 44.82 43.91 60.96
N LEU A 223 43.69 44.42 60.47
CA LEU A 223 42.98 45.55 61.09
C LEU A 223 42.49 45.22 62.50
N MET A 224 41.93 44.02 62.72
CA MET A 224 41.50 43.59 64.06
C MET A 224 42.67 43.50 65.03
N ARG A 225 43.81 42.93 64.60
CA ARG A 225 45.04 42.88 65.42
C ARG A 225 45.57 44.28 65.73
N LEU A 226 45.57 45.20 64.75
CA LEU A 226 45.99 46.58 64.96
C LEU A 226 45.06 47.37 65.90
N LYS A 227 43.74 47.20 65.78
CA LYS A 227 42.75 47.97 66.55
C LYS A 227 42.51 47.41 67.96
N PHE A 228 42.53 46.10 68.13
CA PHE A 228 42.12 45.42 69.37
C PHE A 228 43.21 44.54 69.99
N GLY A 229 44.35 44.33 69.33
CA GLY A 229 45.45 43.48 69.82
C GLY A 229 45.20 41.97 69.71
N GLN A 230 44.00 41.54 69.32
CA GLN A 230 43.59 40.15 69.18
C GLN A 230 42.54 40.01 68.05
N LEU A 231 42.33 38.77 67.57
CA LEU A 231 41.24 38.48 66.62
C LEU A 231 39.89 38.56 67.36
N VAL A 232 38.96 39.34 66.83
CA VAL A 232 37.63 39.53 67.41
C VAL A 232 36.67 38.55 66.77
N ASN A 233 35.98 37.73 67.57
CA ASN A 233 34.91 36.87 67.08
C ASN A 233 33.64 37.71 66.88
N LEU A 234 33.39 38.09 65.62
CA LEU A 234 32.27 38.94 65.25
C LEU A 234 30.90 38.29 65.53
N GLU A 235 30.77 36.97 65.45
CA GLU A 235 29.50 36.27 65.74
C GLU A 235 29.14 36.32 67.23
N VAL A 236 30.13 36.18 68.11
CA VAL A 236 29.92 36.30 69.56
C VAL A 236 29.64 37.75 69.93
N LEU A 237 30.31 38.70 69.27
CA LEU A 237 30.10 40.12 69.48
C LEU A 237 28.71 40.58 69.03
N ASP A 238 28.27 40.18 67.83
CA ASP A 238 26.93 40.49 67.32
C ASP A 238 25.85 39.89 68.22
N ARG A 239 26.02 38.65 68.68
CA ARG A 239 25.10 38.00 69.62
C ARG A 239 25.08 38.64 71.01
N ALA A 240 26.21 39.18 71.46
CA ALA A 240 26.27 39.98 72.69
C ALA A 240 25.67 41.38 72.50
N CYS A 241 25.69 41.90 71.26
CA CYS A 241 25.12 43.17 70.84
C CYS A 241 23.70 43.05 70.27
N ASP A 242 23.01 41.92 70.46
CA ASP A 242 21.64 41.68 69.97
C ASP A 242 20.69 42.82 70.40
N ALA A 243 20.43 43.75 69.47
CA ALA A 243 19.55 44.90 69.63
C ALA A 243 18.06 44.48 69.76
N SER A 244 17.75 43.20 69.54
CA SER A 244 16.42 42.61 69.71
C SER A 244 15.88 42.83 71.13
N SER A 245 16.72 42.72 72.15
CA SER A 245 16.33 42.99 73.55
C SER A 245 15.94 44.46 73.77
N VAL A 246 16.61 45.38 73.08
CA VAL A 246 16.35 46.83 73.14
C VAL A 246 15.09 47.17 72.35
N ASP A 247 14.89 46.58 71.18
CA ASP A 247 13.69 46.75 70.35
C ASP A 247 12.44 46.18 71.05
N GLU A 248 12.56 45.04 71.73
CA GLU A 248 11.49 44.45 72.55
C GLU A 248 11.12 45.36 73.72
N LEU A 249 12.11 45.90 74.45
CA LEU A 249 11.87 46.84 75.54
C LEU A 249 11.27 48.16 75.05
N GLN A 250 11.76 48.72 73.94
CA GLN A 250 11.16 49.91 73.34
C GLN A 250 9.70 49.67 72.92
N THR A 251 9.39 48.50 72.38
CA THR A 251 8.01 48.14 72.02
C THR A 251 7.13 48.05 73.27
N ARG A 252 7.63 47.45 74.36
CA ARG A 252 6.91 47.37 75.64
C ARG A 252 6.71 48.73 76.30
N VAL A 253 7.70 49.62 76.23
CA VAL A 253 7.60 50.99 76.75
C VAL A 253 6.55 51.76 75.98
N LYS A 254 6.57 51.73 74.64
CA LYS A 254 5.54 52.37 73.80
C LYS A 254 4.14 51.85 74.13
N LEU A 255 3.99 50.54 74.35
CA LEU A 255 2.71 49.94 74.75
C LEU A 255 2.23 50.46 76.12
N ARG A 256 3.14 50.54 77.09
CA ARG A 256 2.86 51.06 78.44
C ARG A 256 2.55 52.56 78.45
N GLU A 257 3.21 53.34 77.60
CA GLU A 257 2.91 54.76 77.41
C GLU A 257 1.50 54.93 76.85
N VAL A 258 1.13 54.18 75.81
CA VAL A 258 -0.23 54.19 75.24
C VAL A 258 -1.27 53.75 76.26
N GLU A 259 -0.99 52.71 77.07
CA GLU A 259 -1.87 52.27 78.16
C GLU A 259 -1.99 53.33 79.27
N GLY A 260 -0.88 53.99 79.61
CA GLY A 260 -0.84 55.10 80.57
C GLY A 260 -1.64 56.30 80.09
N GLU A 261 -1.49 56.70 78.82
CA GLU A 261 -2.29 57.75 78.18
C GLU A 261 -3.78 57.40 78.15
N ARG A 262 -4.12 56.14 77.81
CA ARG A 262 -5.51 55.65 77.86
C ARG A 262 -6.07 55.72 79.27
N SER A 263 -5.29 55.29 80.27
CA SER A 263 -5.68 55.31 81.68
C SER A 263 -5.90 56.74 82.16
N LEU A 264 -4.96 57.65 81.89
CA LEU A 264 -5.06 59.08 82.20
C LEU A 264 -6.28 59.72 81.55
N ARG A 265 -6.55 59.43 80.27
CA ARG A 265 -7.79 59.87 79.59
C ARG A 265 -9.06 59.41 80.31
N ILE A 266 -9.04 58.23 80.94
CA ILE A 266 -10.20 57.67 81.65
C ILE A 266 -10.32 58.19 83.09
N CYS A 267 -9.21 58.42 83.79
CA CYS A 267 -9.23 58.83 85.20
C CYS A 267 -9.22 60.35 85.43
N ILE A 268 -8.65 61.16 84.52
CA ILE A 268 -8.68 62.64 84.61
C ILE A 268 -10.12 63.19 84.66
N PRO A 269 -11.08 62.75 83.82
CA PRO A 269 -12.46 63.22 83.92
C PRO A 269 -13.11 62.81 85.24
N LYS A 270 -12.77 61.62 85.78
CA LYS A 270 -13.30 61.12 87.05
C LYS A 270 -12.74 61.91 88.24
N SER A 271 -11.44 62.22 88.25
CA SER A 271 -10.84 63.04 89.31
C SER A 271 -11.37 64.47 89.28
N ILE A 272 -11.50 65.10 88.10
CA ILE A 272 -12.12 66.42 87.95
C ILE A 272 -13.59 66.40 88.40
N SER A 273 -14.34 65.33 88.10
CA SER A 273 -15.72 65.19 88.55
C SER A 273 -15.83 65.04 90.06
N LEU A 274 -14.90 64.31 90.70
CA LEU A 274 -14.82 64.18 92.16
C LEU A 274 -14.43 65.51 92.83
N GLU A 275 -13.45 66.24 92.29
CA GLU A 275 -13.07 67.58 92.78
C GLU A 275 -14.20 68.59 92.66
N LYS A 276 -14.91 68.62 91.53
CA LYS A 276 -16.12 69.47 91.39
C LYS A 276 -17.21 69.09 92.38
N LYS A 277 -17.35 67.79 92.70
CA LYS A 277 -18.32 67.30 93.70
C LYS A 277 -17.91 67.64 95.12
N THR A 278 -16.61 67.66 95.45
CA THR A 278 -16.13 68.12 96.75
C THR A 278 -16.20 69.64 96.89
N GLN A 279 -15.95 70.39 95.82
CA GLN A 279 -16.06 71.86 95.80
C GLN A 279 -17.52 72.30 95.90
N SER A 280 -18.44 71.71 95.13
CA SER A 280 -19.89 71.92 95.27
C SER A 280 -20.43 71.61 96.67
N ARG A 281 -19.87 70.59 97.34
CA ARG A 281 -20.24 70.21 98.72
C ARG A 281 -19.58 71.10 99.79
N ALA A 282 -18.51 71.82 99.44
CA ALA A 282 -17.89 72.84 100.29
C ALA A 282 -18.62 74.19 100.14
N ASP A 283 -18.99 74.57 98.91
CA ASP A 283 -19.67 75.83 98.63
C ASP A 283 -21.12 75.84 99.18
N THR A 284 -21.84 74.71 99.15
CA THR A 284 -23.16 74.57 99.82
C THR A 284 -23.10 74.56 101.35
N LYS A 285 -21.92 74.38 101.96
CA LYS A 285 -21.74 74.48 103.42
C LYS A 285 -21.30 75.87 103.88
N ASN A 286 -20.85 76.73 102.98
CA ASN A 286 -20.36 78.07 103.30
C ASN A 286 -21.37 79.19 103.03
N GLU A 287 -22.59 78.84 102.59
CA GLU A 287 -23.72 79.77 102.40
C GLU A 287 -24.82 79.63 103.49
N ILE A 288 -24.59 78.83 104.54
CA ILE A 288 -25.53 78.64 105.68
C ILE A 288 -24.82 78.87 107.03
N ASN A 289 -23.93 79.85 107.14
CA ASN A 289 -23.50 80.42 108.43
C ASN A 289 -23.01 81.84 108.28
#